data_AF-A0A3D9HDM2-F1
#
_entry.id   AF-A0A3D9HDM2-F1
#
_cell.length_a   1.000
_cell.length_b   1.000
_cell.length_c   1.000
_cell.angle_alpha   90.00
_cell.angle_beta   90.00
_cell.angle_gamma   90.00
#
_symmetry.space_group_name_H-M   'P 1'
#
loop_
_entity.id
_entity.type
_entity.pdbx_description
1 polymer ?
#
loop_
_entity_poly.entity_id
_entity_poly.type
_entity_poly.pdbx_seq_one_letter_code
_entity_poly.pdbx_strand_id
1 'polypeptide(L)'
;MSKIMTVDVLSSIKGSKPSEAVSKLFDVIKNAHPSNNSTFNSNHNKAVSIDDLREDVVIESSATERQIIKDNFPKEKNGYLVVSKVIEE
;
A
#
# COMPACT_ATOMS: atom_id res chain seq x y z
N MET A 1 11.43 -40.21 -5.66
CA MET A 1 10.33 -41.03 -5.12
C MET A 1 9.65 -40.23 -4.02
N SER A 2 8.45 -39.73 -4.27
CA SER A 2 7.64 -39.04 -3.26
C SER A 2 7.20 -40.06 -2.22
N LYS A 3 7.52 -39.83 -0.94
CA LYS A 3 7.11 -40.71 0.16
C LYS A 3 5.61 -40.51 0.38
N ILE A 4 4.81 -41.35 -0.27
CA ILE A 4 3.36 -41.42 -0.07
C ILE A 4 3.11 -41.87 1.37
N MET A 5 2.65 -40.94 2.21
CA MET A 5 2.15 -41.23 3.54
C MET A 5 0.87 -42.05 3.39
N THR A 6 0.85 -43.27 3.95
CA THR A 6 -0.35 -44.12 3.88
C THR A 6 -1.48 -43.47 4.68
N VAL A 7 -2.71 -43.67 4.20
CA VAL A 7 -3.92 -43.11 4.83
C VAL A 7 -4.05 -43.54 6.30
N ASP A 8 -3.53 -44.72 6.66
CA ASP A 8 -3.48 -45.22 8.05
C ASP A 8 -2.55 -44.40 8.96
N VAL A 9 -1.43 -43.89 8.43
CA VAL A 9 -0.51 -43.01 9.17
C VAL A 9 -1.14 -41.64 9.41
N LEU A 10 -1.89 -41.12 8.43
CA LEU A 10 -2.63 -39.87 8.56
C LEU A 10 -3.85 -39.99 9.50
N SER A 11 -4.55 -41.13 9.45
CA SER A 11 -5.68 -41.45 10.33
C SER A 11 -5.25 -41.51 11.80
N SER A 12 -4.06 -42.05 12.06
CA SER A 12 -3.47 -42.16 13.41
C SER A 12 -3.10 -40.80 14.04
N ILE A 13 -2.87 -39.75 13.24
CA ILE A 13 -2.54 -38.40 13.74
C ILE A 13 -3.80 -37.65 14.22
N LYS A 14 -4.99 -37.96 13.64
CA LYS A 14 -6.26 -37.28 13.95
C LYS A 14 -6.78 -37.54 15.38
N GLY A 15 -6.29 -38.58 16.04
CA GLY A 15 -6.60 -38.92 17.45
C GLY A 15 -5.43 -38.75 18.42
N SER A 16 -4.28 -38.26 17.94
CA SER A 16 -3.09 -38.09 18.78
C SER A 16 -3.22 -36.87 19.70
N LYS A 17 -2.81 -37.02 20.97
CA LYS A 17 -2.79 -35.88 21.91
C LYS A 17 -1.82 -34.83 21.36
N PRO A 18 -2.23 -33.55 21.25
CA PRO A 18 -1.34 -32.50 20.79
C PRO A 18 -0.12 -32.42 21.71
N SER A 19 1.06 -32.25 21.12
CA SER A 19 2.31 -32.13 21.88
C SER A 19 2.21 -30.96 22.85
N GLU A 20 2.48 -31.21 24.13
CA GLU A 20 2.44 -30.18 25.18
C GLU A 20 3.35 -29.00 24.85
N ALA A 21 4.49 -29.27 24.21
CA ALA A 21 5.42 -28.23 23.75
C ALA A 21 4.81 -27.32 22.67
N VAL A 22 3.98 -27.88 21.78
CA VAL A 22 3.31 -27.14 20.71
C VAL A 22 2.18 -26.29 21.28
N SER A 23 1.39 -26.82 22.23
CA SER A 23 0.36 -26.04 22.93
C SER A 23 0.97 -24.87 23.70
N LYS A 24 2.07 -25.12 24.44
CA LYS A 24 2.82 -24.06 25.14
C LYS A 24 3.36 -23.00 24.18
N LEU A 25 3.83 -23.38 23.00
CA LEU A 25 4.27 -22.44 21.97
C LEU A 25 3.12 -21.54 21.50
N PHE A 26 1.95 -22.12 21.23
CA PHE A 26 0.77 -21.35 20.82
C PHE A 26 0.29 -20.40 21.92
N ASP A 27 0.36 -20.78 23.19
CA ASP A 27 0.01 -19.90 24.30
C ASP A 27 1.00 -18.74 24.46
N VAL A 28 2.31 -19.00 24.27
CA VAL A 28 3.34 -17.94 24.27
C VAL A 28 3.10 -16.96 23.12
N ILE A 29 2.77 -17.44 21.93
CA ILE A 29 2.49 -16.59 20.76
C ILE A 29 1.23 -15.75 20.98
N LYS A 30 0.15 -16.34 21.54
CA LYS A 30 -1.09 -15.60 21.86
C LYS A 30 -0.89 -14.52 22.92
N ASN A 31 -0.04 -14.78 23.89
CA ASN A 31 0.26 -13.85 24.98
C ASN A 31 1.46 -12.93 24.68
N ALA A 32 2.09 -13.08 23.51
CA ALA A 32 3.14 -12.17 23.06
C ALA A 32 2.52 -10.78 22.87
N HIS A 33 2.88 -9.86 23.75
CA HIS A 33 2.37 -8.51 23.75
C HIS A 33 2.80 -7.80 22.45
N PRO A 34 1.87 -7.27 21.63
CA PRO A 34 2.23 -6.57 20.39
C PRO A 34 2.87 -5.20 20.64
N SER A 35 3.19 -4.84 21.88
CA SER A 35 3.73 -3.51 22.18
C SER A 35 5.22 -3.44 21.90
N ASN A 36 5.52 -3.05 20.67
CA ASN A 36 6.46 -1.95 20.44
C ASN A 36 5.70 -0.87 19.66
N ASN A 37 4.67 -0.30 20.30
CA ASN A 37 3.88 0.81 19.77
C ASN A 37 4.66 2.16 19.81
N SER A 38 5.92 2.16 20.27
CA SER A 38 6.74 3.36 20.40
C SER A 38 7.67 3.61 19.21
N THR A 39 7.83 2.66 18.27
CA THR A 39 8.70 2.84 17.09
C THR A 39 7.93 3.22 15.82
N PHE A 40 6.60 3.05 15.79
CA PHE A 40 5.78 3.40 14.62
C PHE A 40 5.53 4.91 14.46
N ASN A 41 5.71 5.70 15.52
CA ASN A 41 5.32 7.12 15.51
C ASN A 41 6.41 8.10 15.03
N SER A 42 7.70 7.73 14.97
CA SER A 42 8.74 8.69 14.55
C SER A 42 8.91 8.81 13.03
N ASN A 43 8.42 7.81 12.27
CA ASN A 43 8.58 7.75 10.81
C ASN A 43 7.30 8.13 10.04
N HIS A 44 6.19 8.38 10.75
CA HIS A 44 4.89 8.66 10.14
C HIS A 44 4.69 10.13 9.72
N ASN A 45 5.63 11.02 10.04
CA ASN A 45 5.55 12.46 9.69
C ASN A 45 5.60 12.75 8.18
N LYS A 46 5.87 11.73 7.35
CA LYS A 46 5.94 11.85 5.88
C LYS A 46 4.91 11.00 5.14
N ALA A 47 4.05 10.28 5.86
CA ALA A 47 3.02 9.46 5.23
C ALA A 47 1.69 10.22 5.21
N VAL A 48 1.03 10.18 4.06
CA VAL A 48 -0.29 10.80 3.82
C VAL A 48 -1.38 9.80 4.26
N SER A 49 -2.46 10.26 4.88
CA SER A 49 -3.60 9.40 5.22
C SER A 49 -4.27 8.89 3.95
N ILE A 50 -4.82 7.67 3.99
CA ILE A 50 -5.62 7.14 2.87
C ILE A 50 -6.82 8.05 2.60
N ASP A 51 -7.39 8.64 3.66
CA ASP A 51 -8.54 9.55 3.56
C ASP A 51 -8.20 10.87 2.83
N ASP A 52 -6.92 11.22 2.73
CA ASP A 52 -6.45 12.42 2.01
C ASP A 52 -6.08 12.12 0.55
N LEU A 53 -6.17 10.86 0.11
CA LEU A 53 -5.86 10.47 -1.27
C LEU A 53 -7.08 10.68 -2.17
N ARG A 54 -6.85 11.31 -3.33
CA ARG A 54 -7.85 11.40 -4.38
C ARG A 54 -8.02 10.05 -5.08
N GLU A 55 -9.23 9.74 -5.51
CA GLU A 55 -9.50 8.57 -6.36
C GLU A 55 -8.72 8.61 -7.68
N ASP A 56 -8.30 7.43 -8.16
CA ASP A 56 -7.61 7.25 -9.44
C ASP A 56 -8.61 7.20 -10.60
N VAL A 57 -9.20 8.36 -10.90
CA VAL A 57 -10.19 8.53 -11.96
C VAL A 57 -9.79 9.64 -12.93
N VAL A 58 -10.06 9.39 -14.21
CA VAL A 58 -9.84 10.37 -15.29
C VAL A 58 -10.98 11.40 -15.27
N ILE A 59 -10.62 12.68 -15.19
CA ILE A 59 -11.56 13.80 -15.24
C ILE A 59 -11.15 14.67 -16.42
N GLU A 60 -12.00 14.69 -17.45
CA GLU A 60 -11.76 15.46 -18.68
C GLU A 60 -12.20 16.91 -18.50
N SER A 61 -11.35 17.86 -18.92
CA SER A 61 -11.73 19.28 -18.93
C SER A 61 -12.71 19.60 -20.06
N SER A 62 -13.69 20.44 -19.77
CA SER A 62 -14.65 20.90 -20.78
C SER A 62 -13.94 21.73 -21.88
N ALA A 63 -14.58 21.85 -23.05
CA ALA A 63 -14.04 22.69 -24.13
C ALA A 63 -13.98 24.17 -23.70
N THR A 64 -14.97 24.63 -22.95
CA THR A 64 -15.05 26.00 -22.42
C THR A 64 -13.93 26.29 -21.43
N GLU A 65 -13.67 25.39 -20.50
CA GLU A 65 -12.59 25.53 -19.51
C GLU A 65 -11.22 25.60 -20.18
N ARG A 66 -10.96 24.70 -21.15
CA ARG A 66 -9.73 24.74 -21.95
C ARG A 66 -9.57 26.05 -22.71
N GLN A 67 -10.66 26.66 -23.17
CA GLN A 67 -10.60 27.96 -23.84
C GLN A 67 -10.29 29.08 -22.85
N ILE A 68 -10.98 29.13 -21.71
CA ILE A 68 -10.73 30.11 -20.64
C ILE A 68 -9.27 30.07 -20.20
N ILE A 69 -8.68 28.89 -20.05
CA ILE A 69 -7.26 28.75 -19.67
C ILE A 69 -6.34 29.42 -20.70
N LYS A 70 -6.54 29.14 -22.00
CA LYS A 70 -5.74 29.73 -23.07
C LYS A 70 -5.91 31.24 -23.16
N ASP A 71 -7.12 31.75 -22.95
CA ASP A 71 -7.42 33.18 -22.98
C ASP A 71 -6.68 33.95 -21.86
N ASN A 72 -6.28 33.26 -20.80
CA ASN A 72 -5.52 33.84 -19.68
C ASN A 72 -3.99 33.71 -19.84
N PHE A 73 -3.47 33.16 -20.95
CA PHE A 73 -2.03 33.07 -21.17
C PHE A 73 -1.41 34.45 -21.42
N PRO A 74 -0.38 34.87 -20.65
CA PRO A 74 0.31 36.15 -20.88
C PRO A 74 0.94 36.25 -22.26
N LYS A 75 1.43 35.13 -22.79
CA LYS A 75 1.94 34.97 -24.15
C LYS A 75 1.54 33.60 -24.67
N GLU A 76 0.82 33.58 -25.76
CA GLU A 76 0.32 32.36 -26.39
C GLU A 76 0.94 32.18 -27.78
N LYS A 77 1.18 30.92 -28.15
CA LYS A 77 1.54 30.53 -29.51
C LYS A 77 1.02 29.12 -29.81
N ASN A 78 0.13 28.99 -30.78
CA ASN A 78 -0.38 27.71 -31.29
C ASN A 78 -1.02 26.81 -30.21
N GLY A 79 -1.69 27.40 -29.22
CA GLY A 79 -2.31 26.74 -28.08
C GLY A 79 -1.38 26.53 -26.88
N TYR A 80 -0.12 26.96 -26.97
CA TYR A 80 0.87 26.78 -25.91
C TYR A 80 1.20 28.10 -25.20
N LEU A 81 1.38 28.04 -23.88
CA LEU A 81 1.93 29.12 -23.08
C LEU A 81 3.43 29.27 -23.39
N VAL A 82 3.84 30.47 -23.80
CA VAL A 82 5.23 30.76 -24.16
C VAL A 82 5.96 31.37 -22.97
N VAL A 83 7.06 30.72 -22.57
CA VAL A 83 7.95 31.18 -21.49
C VAL A 83 9.39 31.28 -21.99
N SER A 84 10.18 32.11 -21.31
CA SER A 84 11.62 32.19 -21.57
C SER A 84 12.30 30.87 -21.20
N LYS A 85 13.18 30.37 -22.07
CA LYS A 85 14.01 29.22 -21.75
C LYS A 85 14.99 29.62 -20.63
N VAL A 86 14.95 28.91 -19.51
CA VAL A 86 15.96 29.07 -18.46
C VAL A 86 17.26 28.44 -18.96
N ILE A 87 18.33 29.22 -18.96
CA ILE A 87 19.70 28.77 -19.15
C ILE A 87 20.45 29.12 -17.85
N GLU A 88 21.15 28.15 -17.30
CA GLU A 88 22.04 28.36 -16.14
C GLU A 88 23.39 28.87 -16.66
N GLU A 89 24.00 29.83 -15.95
CA GLU A 89 25.34 30.38 -16.27
C GLU A 89 26.47 29.43 -15.88
#